data_AF-A0A956GF78-F1
#
_entry.id   AF-A0A956GF78-F1
#
_cell.length_a   1.000
_cell.length_b   1.000
_cell.length_c   1.000
_cell.angle_alpha   90.00
_cell.angle_beta   90.00
_cell.angle_gamma   90.00
#
_symmetry.space_group_name_H-M   'P 1'
#
loop_
_entity.id
_entity.type
_entity.pdbx_description
1 polymer ?
#
loop_
_entity_poly.entity_id
_entity_poly.type
_entity_poly.pdbx_seq_one_letter_code
_entity_poly.pdbx_strand_id
1 'polypeptide(L)'
;MNKLMINVVTVAGEVVVATLLLMLVRFIVRRIIGRLGKLGRFKRGVEVLDQNVRLLFALFGVLAVLALVGLNAWLIWRGEYLPRFSMKLLESVPLETWIKLGIAAGKVVGVMLLALIVLRPVRRLLSWLCERAKAYESIRANDEAVEHFFNALTRMASRGTWLAVLLFASHVLWLPKLVQYYIGLALKLYLIAAAGLALWRGLDAIIESVDALSKKYSSSENLLRYYDKLTHLVPLFRRAVEYALYTAVAYLITLQLEMHSIAAWGPRILKIIGVVFLARVAVELSNLIVEEVLITRATLSDEQLARRKTIMPLVRSGFKYGIYFSGAILVLKQIGVDPAPILAGAGIIGLAVGFGAQALINDIVSGFFILFENHYLVGDYVKAGNAEGEVEAIDLRTTRIRDFQGSVHILRNGKIENVINFSKEYAVAIVKVGVAYGTDLEHAYKVLRDVGEKLVKEHEDVLAPLEVHGVSDLGDSAVTIRTGTRVRPGKHGGVERLLRRLIKEAFEREGISIPFPQRVVQLAAGSTLPGSAA
;
A
#
# COMPACT_ATOMS: atom_id res chain seq x y z
N MET A 1 77.11 17.71 39.34
CA MET A 1 75.75 17.17 39.06
C MET A 1 75.65 16.90 37.57
N ASN A 2 75.34 15.67 37.14
CA ASN A 2 75.30 15.32 35.71
C ASN A 2 74.20 16.14 35.00
N LYS A 3 74.41 16.59 33.74
CA LYS A 3 73.47 17.47 33.01
C LYS A 3 72.03 16.93 33.01
N LEU A 4 71.89 15.60 32.93
CA LEU A 4 70.62 14.89 33.02
C LEU A 4 69.89 15.13 34.36
N MET A 5 70.62 15.11 35.48
CA MET A 5 70.05 15.26 36.82
C MET A 5 69.54 16.68 37.05
N ILE A 6 70.25 17.69 36.53
CA ILE A 6 69.79 19.09 36.58
C ILE A 6 68.49 19.25 35.78
N ASN A 7 68.43 18.71 34.56
CA ASN A 7 67.25 18.76 33.71
C ASN A 7 66.02 18.11 34.38
N VAL A 8 66.17 16.95 35.03
CA VAL A 8 65.07 16.28 35.74
C VAL A 8 64.56 17.11 36.93
N VAL A 9 65.47 17.70 37.72
CA VAL A 9 65.09 18.57 38.85
C VAL A 9 64.36 19.83 38.36
N THR A 10 64.77 20.40 37.23
CA THR A 10 64.09 21.55 36.62
C THR A 10 62.68 21.21 36.15
N VAL A 11 62.48 20.07 35.47
CA VAL A 11 61.14 19.61 35.07
C VAL A 11 60.24 19.39 36.29
N ALA A 12 60.76 18.75 37.34
CA ALA A 12 60.01 18.55 38.58
C ALA A 12 59.62 19.89 39.24
N GLY A 13 60.54 20.86 39.28
CA GLY A 13 60.28 22.20 39.78
C GLY A 13 59.19 22.94 38.98
N GLU A 14 59.25 22.91 37.65
CA GLU A 14 58.25 23.52 36.77
C GLU A 14 56.86 22.90 36.93
N VAL A 15 56.77 21.57 37.04
CA VAL A 15 55.51 20.86 37.30
C VAL A 15 54.91 21.27 38.65
N VAL A 16 55.74 21.38 39.70
CA VAL A 16 55.29 21.82 41.03
C VAL A 16 54.77 23.25 40.98
N VAL A 17 55.51 24.18 40.37
CA VAL A 17 55.10 25.59 40.23
C VAL A 17 53.81 25.72 39.41
N ALA A 18 53.70 25.02 38.28
CA ALA A 18 52.49 25.01 37.46
C ALA A 18 51.28 24.46 38.23
N THR A 19 51.48 23.39 39.01
CA THR A 19 50.41 22.80 39.83
C THR A 19 49.96 23.74 40.95
N LEU A 20 50.90 24.40 41.64
CA LEU A 20 50.60 25.39 42.68
C LEU A 20 49.85 26.60 42.12
N LEU A 21 50.27 27.10 40.95
CA LEU A 21 49.57 28.18 40.24
C LEU A 21 48.14 27.78 39.87
N LEU A 22 47.94 26.56 39.35
CA LEU A 22 46.60 26.05 39.05
C LEU A 22 45.73 25.92 40.30
N MET A 23 46.30 25.47 41.42
CA MET A 23 45.60 25.43 42.71
C MET A 23 45.21 26.82 43.21
N LEU A 24 46.11 27.81 43.08
CA LEU A 24 45.85 29.20 43.46
C LEU A 24 44.75 29.82 42.61
N VAL A 25 44.82 29.67 41.29
CA VAL A 25 43.79 30.17 40.36
C VAL A 25 42.44 29.50 40.65
N ARG A 26 42.42 28.17 40.85
CA ARG A 26 41.21 27.44 41.23
C ARG A 26 40.64 27.95 42.56
N PHE A 27 41.48 28.25 43.55
CA PHE A 27 41.04 28.81 44.83
C PHE A 27 40.38 30.20 44.66
N ILE A 28 40.99 31.08 43.85
CA ILE A 28 40.44 32.40 43.53
C ILE A 28 39.07 32.27 42.83
N VAL A 29 38.99 31.43 41.80
CA VAL A 29 37.75 31.18 41.05
C VAL A 29 36.67 30.63 41.97
N ARG A 30 36.98 29.66 42.84
CA ARG A 30 36.05 29.11 43.83
C ARG A 30 35.52 30.17 44.79
N ARG A 31 36.38 31.11 45.23
CA ARG A 31 35.98 32.20 46.12
C ARG A 31 35.04 33.19 45.44
N ILE A 32 35.24 33.47 44.15
CA ILE A 32 34.35 34.30 43.33
C ILE A 32 32.99 33.61 43.16
N ILE A 33 32.99 32.32 42.80
CA ILE A 33 31.78 31.49 42.65
C ILE A 33 31.00 31.41 43.98
N GLY A 34 31.69 31.24 45.11
CA GLY A 34 31.07 31.21 46.44
C GLY A 34 30.41 32.52 46.86
N ARG A 35 30.94 33.68 46.45
CA ARG A 35 30.27 34.97 46.65
C ARG A 35 29.01 35.11 45.81
N LEU A 36 29.04 34.62 44.57
CA LEU A 36 27.86 34.58 43.69
C LEU A 36 26.76 33.65 44.24
N GLY A 37 27.13 32.56 44.93
CA GLY A 37 26.18 31.65 45.60
C GLY A 37 25.40 32.27 46.76
N LYS A 38 25.91 33.34 47.38
CA LYS A 38 25.21 34.09 48.45
C LYS A 38 24.03 34.91 47.93
N LEU A 39 24.00 35.20 46.63
CA LEU A 39 22.82 35.74 45.96
C LEU A 39 21.83 34.58 45.80
N GLY A 40 20.84 34.47 46.70
CA GLY A 40 19.90 33.34 46.77
C GLY A 40 19.21 32.96 45.44
N ARG A 41 19.22 33.86 44.45
CA ARG A 41 18.78 33.64 43.07
C ARG A 41 19.63 32.62 42.27
N PHE A 42 20.83 32.22 42.72
CA PHE A 42 21.78 31.38 41.97
C PHE A 42 22.20 30.07 42.67
N LYS A 43 21.68 29.76 43.86
CA LYS A 43 22.14 28.67 44.74
C LYS A 43 22.33 27.31 44.03
N ARG A 44 21.31 26.83 43.29
CA ARG A 44 21.36 25.56 42.54
C ARG A 44 22.27 25.58 41.29
N GLY A 45 22.43 26.74 40.64
CA GLY A 45 23.30 26.87 39.46
C GLY A 45 24.78 26.92 39.83
N VAL A 46 25.09 27.45 41.01
CA VAL A 46 26.44 27.62 41.54
C VAL A 46 27.08 26.29 41.92
N GLU A 47 26.32 25.31 42.43
CA GLU A 47 26.84 23.96 42.70
C GLU A 47 27.27 23.23 41.43
N VAL A 48 26.45 23.30 40.37
CA VAL A 48 26.77 22.73 39.06
C VAL A 48 27.96 23.45 38.42
N LEU A 49 28.02 24.78 38.55
CA LEU A 49 29.15 25.58 38.08
C LEU A 49 30.45 25.18 38.80
N ASP A 50 30.42 25.04 40.12
CA ASP A 50 31.58 24.64 40.91
C ASP A 50 32.05 23.22 40.54
N GLN A 51 31.14 22.28 40.28
CA GLN A 51 31.48 20.93 39.82
C GLN A 51 32.13 20.95 38.43
N ASN A 52 31.56 21.67 37.47
CA ASN A 52 32.12 21.80 36.12
C ASN A 52 33.48 22.50 36.11
N VAL A 53 33.63 23.55 36.91
CA VAL A 53 34.90 24.27 37.10
C VAL A 53 35.94 23.33 37.70
N ARG A 54 35.61 22.56 38.73
CA ARG A 54 36.54 21.56 39.30
C ARG A 54 37.03 20.55 38.26
N LEU A 55 36.12 20.04 37.43
CA LEU A 55 36.45 19.07 36.40
C LEU A 55 37.34 19.69 35.30
N LEU A 56 37.04 20.92 34.86
CA LEU A 56 37.84 21.66 33.89
C LEU A 56 39.26 21.93 34.40
N PHE A 57 39.41 22.39 35.66
CA PHE A 57 40.73 22.61 36.25
C PHE A 57 41.51 21.31 36.43
N ALA A 58 40.85 20.19 36.75
CA ALA A 58 41.49 18.88 36.83
C ALA A 58 41.99 18.41 35.45
N LEU A 59 41.14 18.45 34.42
CA LEU A 59 41.49 18.08 33.04
C LEU A 59 42.61 18.97 32.48
N PHE A 60 42.47 20.29 32.64
CA PHE A 60 43.48 21.24 32.20
C PHE A 60 44.81 21.03 32.94
N GLY A 61 44.76 20.75 34.25
CA GLY A 61 45.95 20.46 35.03
C GLY A 61 46.68 19.21 34.54
N VAL A 62 45.96 18.11 34.27
CA VAL A 62 46.56 16.89 33.71
C VAL A 62 47.15 17.16 32.33
N LEU A 63 46.41 17.84 31.44
CA LEU A 63 46.89 18.16 30.10
C LEU A 63 48.10 19.09 30.11
N ALA A 64 48.11 20.10 30.98
CA ALA A 64 49.21 21.04 31.12
C ALA A 64 50.48 20.33 31.63
N VAL A 65 50.34 19.43 32.61
CA VAL A 65 51.48 18.62 33.10
C VAL A 65 52.00 17.69 32.01
N LEU A 66 51.13 16.98 31.29
CA LEU A 66 51.54 16.12 30.18
C LEU A 66 52.23 16.89 29.05
N ALA A 67 51.70 18.07 28.69
CA ALA A 67 52.29 18.93 27.68
C ALA A 67 53.66 19.47 28.13
N LEU A 68 53.79 19.87 29.40
CA LEU A 68 55.03 20.40 29.96
C LEU A 68 56.11 19.30 30.05
N VAL A 69 55.74 18.10 30.52
CA VAL A 69 56.64 16.94 30.54
C VAL A 69 57.02 16.52 29.12
N GLY A 70 56.07 16.47 28.18
CA GLY A 70 56.33 16.08 26.78
C GLY A 70 57.21 17.07 26.03
N LEU A 71 56.98 18.38 26.20
CA LEU A 71 57.80 19.44 25.61
C LEU A 71 59.23 19.40 26.19
N ASN A 72 59.36 19.24 27.50
CA ASN A 72 60.67 19.14 28.14
C ASN A 72 61.42 17.86 27.76
N ALA A 73 60.73 16.73 27.61
CA ALA A 73 61.32 15.48 27.10
C ALA A 73 61.84 15.64 25.66
N TRP A 74 61.08 16.33 24.80
CA TRP A 74 61.50 16.64 23.43
C TRP A 74 62.72 17.57 23.38
N LEU A 75 62.77 18.59 24.25
CA LEU A 75 63.92 19.50 24.37
C LEU A 75 65.19 18.79 24.86
N ILE A 76 65.06 17.87 25.82
CA ILE A 76 66.19 17.03 26.29
C ILE A 76 66.71 16.15 25.15
N TRP A 77 65.83 15.54 24.36
CA TRP A 77 66.22 14.73 23.21
C TRP A 77 66.98 15.53 22.14
N ARG A 78 66.66 16.82 21.98
CA ARG A 78 67.36 17.75 21.07
C ARG A 78 68.70 18.27 21.61
N GLY A 79 69.08 17.90 22.84
CA GLY A 79 70.35 18.28 23.47
C GLY A 79 70.38 19.67 24.12
N GLU A 80 69.23 20.31 24.31
CA GLU A 80 69.11 21.65 24.91
C GLU A 80 69.28 21.64 26.44
N TYR A 81 69.78 22.75 27.01
CA TYR A 81 69.92 22.93 28.47
C TYR A 81 68.69 23.64 29.05
N LEU A 82 67.82 22.88 29.73
CA LEU A 82 66.49 23.31 30.19
C LEU A 82 66.50 24.58 31.06
N PRO A 83 67.33 24.73 32.12
CA PRO A 83 67.26 25.91 32.99
C PRO A 83 67.45 27.25 32.26
N ARG A 84 68.31 27.25 31.22
CA ARG A 84 68.57 28.45 30.41
C ARG A 84 67.43 28.71 29.43
N PHE A 85 66.78 27.67 28.92
CA PHE A 85 65.60 27.79 28.06
C PHE A 85 64.40 28.32 28.84
N SER A 86 64.12 27.78 30.02
CA SER A 86 62.97 28.17 30.85
C SER A 86 63.07 29.61 31.35
N MET A 87 64.26 30.07 31.77
CA MET A 87 64.45 31.48 32.13
C MET A 87 64.30 32.43 30.95
N LYS A 88 64.87 32.08 29.78
CA LYS A 88 64.66 32.85 28.54
C LYS A 88 63.20 32.90 28.14
N LEU A 89 62.47 31.79 28.29
CA LEU A 89 61.05 31.72 27.98
C LEU A 89 60.26 32.66 28.90
N LEU A 90 60.53 32.64 30.21
CA LEU A 90 59.85 33.48 31.20
C LEU A 90 60.10 34.98 30.96
N GLU A 91 61.32 35.36 30.60
CA GLU A 91 61.70 36.73 30.24
C GLU A 91 61.14 37.17 28.88
N SER A 92 60.92 36.22 27.95
CA SER A 92 60.44 36.49 26.60
C SER A 92 58.93 36.68 26.47
N VAL A 93 58.14 36.34 27.50
CA VAL A 93 56.68 36.49 27.45
C VAL A 93 56.27 37.91 27.85
N PRO A 94 55.82 38.76 26.92
CA PRO A 94 55.43 40.13 27.26
C PRO A 94 54.23 40.16 28.21
N LEU A 95 54.17 41.18 29.07
CA LEU A 95 53.05 41.43 30.00
C LEU A 95 51.69 41.45 29.28
N GLU A 96 51.67 41.89 28.01
CA GLU A 96 50.50 41.89 27.15
C GLU A 96 49.86 40.50 26.98
N THR A 97 50.65 39.43 26.94
CA THR A 97 50.16 38.05 26.83
C THR A 97 49.42 37.61 28.08
N TRP A 98 49.92 37.97 29.27
CA TRP A 98 49.25 37.68 30.54
C TRP A 98 47.94 38.45 30.69
N ILE A 99 47.90 39.71 30.25
CA ILE A 99 46.68 40.53 30.23
C ILE A 99 45.64 39.91 29.27
N LYS A 100 46.06 39.51 28.07
CA LYS A 100 45.19 38.83 27.09
C LYS A 100 44.60 37.54 27.65
N LEU A 101 45.39 36.73 28.35
CA LEU A 101 44.94 35.49 28.99
C LEU A 101 43.93 35.77 30.12
N GLY A 102 44.16 36.80 30.94
CA GLY A 102 43.23 37.24 31.99
C GLY A 102 41.87 37.70 31.42
N ILE A 103 41.90 38.49 30.34
CA ILE A 103 40.67 38.91 29.63
C ILE A 103 39.94 37.70 29.03
N ALA A 104 40.67 36.76 28.43
CA ALA A 104 40.11 35.53 27.89
C ALA A 104 39.41 34.68 28.97
N ALA A 105 40.06 34.49 30.12
CA ALA A 105 39.46 33.80 31.27
C ALA A 105 38.20 34.51 31.78
N GLY A 106 38.22 35.85 31.85
CA GLY A 106 37.05 36.66 32.20
C GLY A 106 35.88 36.47 31.23
N LYS A 107 36.14 36.46 29.92
CA LYS A 107 35.13 36.18 28.87
C LYS A 107 34.53 34.79 29.00
N VAL A 108 35.34 33.77 29.28
CA VAL A 108 34.84 32.39 29.49
C VAL A 108 33.93 32.31 30.71
N VAL A 109 34.34 32.87 31.84
CA VAL A 109 33.51 32.93 33.05
C VAL A 109 32.22 33.72 32.80
N GLY A 110 32.30 34.83 32.06
CA GLY A 110 31.15 35.63 31.65
C GLY A 110 30.13 34.82 30.84
N VAL A 111 30.58 34.04 29.85
CA VAL A 111 29.70 33.17 29.05
C VAL A 111 29.15 31.98 29.86
N MET A 112 29.92 31.42 30.79
CA MET A 112 29.39 30.41 31.72
C MET A 112 28.26 30.98 32.59
N LEU A 113 28.39 32.21 33.09
CA LEU A 113 27.34 32.88 33.84
C LEU A 113 26.12 33.20 32.97
N LEU A 114 26.34 33.69 31.75
CA LEU A 114 25.28 33.93 30.78
C LEU A 114 24.50 32.64 30.47
N ALA A 115 25.20 31.52 30.26
CA ALA A 115 24.58 30.22 30.04
C ALA A 115 23.67 29.79 31.20
N LEU A 116 24.07 30.02 32.45
CA LEU A 116 23.21 29.77 33.62
C LEU A 116 21.97 30.67 33.65
N ILE A 117 22.12 31.93 33.24
CA ILE A 117 21.01 32.88 33.15
C ILE A 117 20.03 32.44 32.05
N VAL A 118 20.52 32.03 30.88
CA VAL A 118 19.72 31.60 29.72
C VAL A 118 19.03 30.24 29.96
N LEU A 119 19.69 29.29 30.64
CA LEU A 119 19.09 27.99 30.94
C LEU A 119 17.89 28.10 31.90
N ARG A 120 17.79 29.17 32.68
CA ARG A 120 16.70 29.38 33.65
C ARG A 120 15.34 29.61 32.99
N PRO A 121 15.12 30.60 32.09
CA PRO A 121 13.86 30.77 31.40
C PRO A 121 13.53 29.56 30.52
N VAL A 122 14.52 28.91 29.89
CA VAL A 122 14.31 27.68 29.10
C VAL A 122 13.72 26.57 29.98
N ARG A 123 14.31 26.30 31.16
CA ARG A 123 13.79 25.31 32.11
C ARG A 123 12.37 25.63 32.57
N ARG A 124 12.10 26.91 32.87
CA ARG A 124 10.75 27.37 33.27
C ARG A 124 9.73 27.19 32.14
N LEU A 125 10.10 27.52 30.92
CA LEU A 125 9.24 27.38 29.75
C LEU A 125 8.91 25.90 29.51
N LEU A 126 9.91 25.02 29.56
CA LEU A 126 9.72 23.58 29.40
C LEU A 126 8.86 22.97 30.51
N SER A 127 9.05 23.39 31.77
CA SER A 127 8.18 22.94 32.87
C SER A 127 6.74 23.46 32.71
N TRP A 128 6.56 24.72 32.29
CA TRP A 128 5.25 25.28 32.03
C TRP A 128 4.53 24.56 30.89
N LEU A 129 5.24 24.24 29.80
CA LEU A 129 4.70 23.44 28.69
C LEU A 129 4.33 22.02 29.14
N CYS A 130 5.13 21.40 30.02
CA CYS A 130 4.83 20.09 30.60
C CYS A 130 3.51 20.12 31.37
N GLU A 131 3.32 21.08 32.26
CA GLU A 131 2.07 21.25 33.01
C GLU A 131 0.88 21.53 32.07
N ARG A 132 1.08 22.34 31.03
CA ARG A 132 0.03 22.63 30.05
C ARG A 132 -0.36 21.40 29.23
N ALA A 133 0.60 20.54 28.90
CA ALA A 133 0.36 19.28 28.20
C ALA A 133 -0.39 18.26 29.08
N LYS A 134 -0.01 18.16 30.37
CA LYS A 134 -0.70 17.31 31.36
C LYS A 134 -2.14 17.77 31.64
N ALA A 135 -2.40 19.07 31.59
CA ALA A 135 -3.74 19.65 31.79
C ALA A 135 -4.75 19.31 30.68
N TYR A 136 -4.33 18.67 29.59
CA TYR A 136 -5.23 18.25 28.52
C TYR A 136 -5.94 16.94 28.89
N GLU A 137 -7.26 17.01 29.01
CA GLU A 137 -8.15 16.01 29.65
C GLU A 137 -8.09 14.59 29.02
N SER A 138 -7.49 14.44 27.84
CA SER A 138 -7.34 13.15 27.12
C SER A 138 -6.00 12.44 27.33
N ILE A 139 -5.05 12.98 28.11
CA ILE A 139 -3.67 12.43 28.28
C ILE A 139 -3.43 11.80 29.66
N ARG A 140 -4.46 11.67 30.53
CA ARG A 140 -4.31 11.15 31.91
C ARG A 140 -3.66 9.77 32.07
N ALA A 141 -3.60 8.95 31.02
CA ALA A 141 -2.94 7.64 31.06
C ALA A 141 -1.41 7.71 30.88
N ASN A 142 -0.84 8.90 30.62
CA ASN A 142 0.53 9.03 30.12
C ASN A 142 1.34 10.20 30.74
N ASP A 143 0.93 10.69 31.91
CA ASP A 143 1.59 11.82 32.60
C ASP A 143 3.09 11.58 32.81
N GLU A 144 3.48 10.32 33.04
CA GLU A 144 4.87 9.88 33.21
C GLU A 144 5.67 9.98 31.89
N ALA A 145 5.08 9.60 30.75
CA ALA A 145 5.73 9.70 29.43
C ALA A 145 5.94 11.16 29.00
N VAL A 146 4.94 12.02 29.22
CA VAL A 146 5.02 13.46 28.97
C VAL A 146 6.12 14.09 29.83
N GLU A 147 6.16 13.76 31.12
CA GLU A 147 7.19 14.24 32.03
C GLU A 147 8.59 13.75 31.63
N HIS A 148 8.75 12.47 31.27
CA HIS A 148 10.01 11.93 30.78
C HIS A 148 10.49 12.61 29.48
N PHE A 149 9.58 13.00 28.59
CA PHE A 149 9.90 13.76 27.39
C PHE A 149 10.45 15.14 27.72
N PHE A 150 9.72 15.95 28.49
CA PHE A 150 10.14 17.31 28.85
C PHE A 150 11.39 17.34 29.73
N ASN A 151 11.55 16.35 30.61
CA ASN A 151 12.78 16.17 31.40
C ASN A 151 13.98 15.80 30.53
N ALA A 152 13.78 14.98 29.49
CA ALA A 152 14.83 14.70 28.52
C ALA A 152 15.18 15.94 27.69
N LEU A 153 14.20 16.71 27.21
CA LEU A 153 14.42 17.94 26.46
C LEU A 153 15.18 18.98 27.30
N THR A 154 14.86 19.08 28.59
CA THR A 154 15.57 19.95 29.54
C THR A 154 17.03 19.51 29.74
N ARG A 155 17.28 18.21 29.90
CA ARG A 155 18.65 17.66 29.95
C ARG A 155 19.40 17.92 28.64
N MET A 156 18.70 17.79 27.51
CA MET A 156 19.27 17.99 26.19
C MET A 156 19.75 19.42 25.99
N ALA A 157 18.86 20.38 26.28
CA ALA A 157 19.16 21.81 26.23
C ALA A 157 20.34 22.15 27.15
N SER A 158 20.34 21.65 28.39
CA SER A 158 21.41 21.93 29.34
C SER A 158 22.78 21.43 28.86
N ARG A 159 22.87 20.18 28.38
CA ARG A 159 24.14 19.61 27.87
C ARG A 159 24.60 20.31 26.59
N GLY A 160 23.68 20.64 25.68
CA GLY A 160 23.98 21.38 24.46
C GLY A 160 24.54 22.78 24.75
N THR A 161 23.94 23.50 25.70
CA THR A 161 24.47 24.80 26.14
C THR A 161 25.89 24.69 26.71
N TRP A 162 26.18 23.68 27.54
CA TRP A 162 27.53 23.49 28.07
C TRP A 162 28.57 23.14 27.00
N LEU A 163 28.20 22.32 26.00
CA LEU A 163 29.05 22.06 24.84
C LEU A 163 29.29 23.32 23.99
N ALA A 164 28.28 24.19 23.84
CA ALA A 164 28.43 25.47 23.16
C ALA A 164 29.35 26.44 23.94
N VAL A 165 29.25 26.46 25.28
CA VAL A 165 30.18 27.21 26.14
C VAL A 165 31.61 26.67 26.01
N LEU A 166 31.78 25.35 25.92
CA LEU A 166 33.08 24.73 25.71
C LEU A 166 33.68 25.12 24.35
N LEU A 167 32.86 25.14 23.28
CA LEU A 167 33.28 25.62 21.96
C LEU A 167 33.65 27.11 21.97
N PHE A 168 32.88 27.94 22.66
CA PHE A 168 33.21 29.36 22.81
C PHE A 168 34.54 29.54 23.57
N ALA A 169 34.72 28.78 24.66
CA ALA A 169 35.95 28.81 25.44
C ALA A 169 37.17 28.39 24.61
N SER A 170 37.04 27.41 23.72
CA SER A 170 38.16 27.00 22.86
C SER A 170 38.60 28.08 21.86
N HIS A 171 37.67 28.90 21.36
CA HIS A 171 37.98 30.06 20.52
C HIS A 171 38.66 31.18 21.32
N VAL A 172 38.10 31.51 22.49
CA VAL A 172 38.59 32.60 23.34
C VAL A 172 39.97 32.30 23.94
N LEU A 173 40.25 31.04 24.25
CA LEU A 173 41.54 30.59 24.79
C LEU A 173 42.58 30.29 23.70
N TRP A 174 42.29 30.62 22.42
CA TRP A 174 43.18 30.38 21.29
C TRP A 174 43.69 28.93 21.20
N LEU A 175 42.84 27.95 21.51
CA LEU A 175 43.21 26.54 21.36
C LEU A 175 43.49 26.22 19.90
N PRO A 176 44.33 25.20 19.59
CA PRO A 176 44.63 24.81 18.23
C PRO A 176 43.35 24.56 17.41
N LYS A 177 43.34 24.97 16.13
CA LYS A 177 42.18 24.82 15.23
C LYS A 177 41.63 23.39 15.21
N LEU A 178 42.50 22.40 15.34
CA LEU A 178 42.14 20.98 15.44
C LEU A 178 41.20 20.70 16.64
N VAL A 179 41.49 21.26 17.81
CA VAL A 179 40.67 21.10 19.02
C VAL A 179 39.33 21.81 18.86
N GLN A 180 39.34 23.01 18.28
CA GLN A 180 38.11 23.76 17.98
C GLN A 180 37.20 22.98 17.02
N TYR A 181 37.77 22.36 15.99
CA TYR A 181 37.05 21.53 15.03
C TYR A 181 36.37 20.34 15.71
N TYR A 182 37.09 19.54 16.50
CA TYR A 182 36.52 18.35 17.15
C TYR A 182 35.44 18.69 18.21
N ILE A 183 35.62 19.77 18.98
CA ILE A 183 34.58 20.24 19.91
C ILE A 183 33.33 20.70 19.13
N GLY A 184 33.53 21.41 18.01
CA GLY A 184 32.46 21.84 17.13
C GLY A 184 31.71 20.67 16.49
N LEU A 185 32.44 19.66 16.01
CA LEU A 185 31.88 18.41 15.48
C LEU A 185 31.07 17.69 16.55
N ALA A 186 31.61 17.51 17.76
CA ALA A 186 30.91 16.87 18.88
C ALA A 186 29.60 17.60 19.23
N LEU A 187 29.61 18.94 19.24
CA LEU A 187 28.39 19.73 19.44
C LEU A 187 27.36 19.49 18.33
N LYS A 188 27.77 19.53 17.04
CA LYS A 188 26.87 19.27 15.90
C LYS A 188 26.24 17.89 15.97
N LEU A 189 27.05 16.85 16.19
CA LEU A 189 26.59 15.46 16.32
C LEU A 189 25.60 15.31 17.48
N TYR A 190 25.91 15.92 18.63
CA TYR A 190 25.03 15.93 19.78
C TYR A 190 23.68 16.60 19.47
N LEU A 191 23.69 17.75 18.78
CA LEU A 191 22.47 18.46 18.41
C LEU A 191 21.60 17.66 17.43
N ILE A 192 22.20 17.00 16.43
CA ILE A 192 21.49 16.13 15.49
C ILE A 192 20.81 14.97 16.23
N ALA A 193 21.55 14.27 17.11
CA ALA A 193 21.02 13.15 17.89
C ALA A 193 19.93 13.60 18.87
N ALA A 194 20.12 14.74 19.55
CA ALA A 194 19.13 15.31 20.47
C ALA A 194 17.85 15.73 19.75
N ALA A 195 17.97 16.37 18.58
CA ALA A 195 16.83 16.74 17.75
C ALA A 195 16.03 15.53 17.27
N GLY A 196 16.73 14.48 16.80
CA GLY A 196 16.09 13.23 16.36
C GLY A 196 15.34 12.52 17.48
N LEU A 197 15.95 12.39 18.67
CA LEU A 197 15.30 11.77 19.83
C LEU A 197 14.11 12.59 20.35
N ALA A 198 14.22 13.93 20.34
CA ALA A 198 13.12 14.80 20.70
C ALA A 198 11.95 14.68 19.71
N LEU A 199 12.24 14.62 18.42
CA LEU A 199 11.23 14.49 17.37
C LEU A 199 10.53 13.12 17.43
N TRP A 200 11.29 12.04 17.66
CA TRP A 200 10.71 10.71 17.87
C TRP A 200 9.72 10.69 19.04
N ARG A 201 10.14 11.14 20.23
CA ARG A 201 9.27 11.14 21.41
C ARG A 201 8.05 12.06 21.26
N GLY A 202 8.20 13.17 20.54
CA GLY A 202 7.09 14.05 20.22
C GLY A 202 6.07 13.37 19.30
N LEU A 203 6.53 12.73 18.22
CA LEU A 203 5.66 11.96 17.32
C LEU A 203 5.01 10.78 18.03
N ASP A 204 5.74 10.11 18.91
CA ASP A 204 5.26 8.99 19.69
C ASP A 204 4.07 9.38 20.58
N ALA A 205 4.20 10.48 21.31
CA ALA A 205 3.12 11.05 22.12
C ALA A 205 1.91 11.49 21.26
N ILE A 206 2.15 12.03 20.06
CA ILE A 206 1.08 12.39 19.12
C ILE A 206 0.34 11.14 18.63
N ILE A 207 1.06 10.09 18.22
CA ILE A 207 0.48 8.84 17.75
C ILE A 207 -0.40 8.21 18.83
N GLU A 208 0.08 8.15 20.08
CA GLU A 208 -0.69 7.64 21.22
C GLU A 208 -1.91 8.50 21.52
N SER A 209 -1.79 9.83 21.43
CA SER A 209 -2.91 10.76 21.63
C SER A 209 -3.99 10.58 20.56
N VAL A 210 -3.58 10.44 19.29
CA VAL A 210 -4.49 10.20 18.17
C VAL A 210 -5.18 8.84 18.33
N ASP A 211 -4.46 7.78 18.70
CA ASP A 211 -5.05 6.45 18.92
C ASP A 211 -6.10 6.47 20.05
N ALA A 212 -5.80 7.16 21.15
CA ALA A 212 -6.74 7.31 22.27
C ALA A 212 -8.00 8.09 21.86
N LEU A 213 -7.85 9.17 21.09
CA LEU A 213 -8.97 9.98 20.60
C LEU A 213 -9.82 9.20 19.58
N SER A 214 -9.18 8.52 18.62
CA SER A 214 -9.88 7.74 17.60
C SER A 214 -10.73 6.62 18.20
N LYS A 215 -10.26 5.94 19.26
CA LYS A 215 -11.05 4.95 20.00
C LYS A 215 -12.20 5.57 20.78
N LYS A 216 -11.98 6.70 21.46
CA LYS A 216 -13.00 7.36 22.29
C LYS A 216 -14.19 7.89 21.48
N TYR A 217 -13.95 8.36 20.26
CA TYR A 217 -14.97 8.95 19.37
C TYR A 217 -15.45 7.99 18.27
N SER A 218 -15.04 6.72 18.30
CA SER A 218 -15.53 5.70 17.35
C SER A 218 -17.03 5.44 17.60
N SER A 219 -17.87 5.71 16.58
CA SER A 219 -19.30 5.42 16.60
C SER A 219 -19.71 4.68 15.32
N SER A 220 -20.81 3.93 15.37
CA SER A 220 -21.28 3.08 14.26
C SER A 220 -21.65 3.84 12.98
N GLU A 221 -21.99 5.12 13.09
CA GLU A 221 -22.37 5.99 11.97
C GLU A 221 -21.19 6.81 11.40
N ASN A 222 -20.07 6.90 12.10
CA ASN A 222 -18.92 7.71 11.69
C ASN A 222 -17.88 6.89 10.91
N LEU A 223 -17.11 7.60 10.05
CA LEU A 223 -15.97 7.03 9.31
C LEU A 223 -14.91 6.37 10.22
N LEU A 224 -14.89 6.74 11.51
CA LEU A 224 -14.04 6.15 12.54
C LEU A 224 -14.35 4.66 12.80
N ARG A 225 -15.47 4.10 12.34
CA ARG A 225 -15.72 2.64 12.40
C ARG A 225 -14.64 1.81 11.71
N TYR A 226 -14.02 2.34 10.65
CA TYR A 226 -12.92 1.66 9.96
C TYR A 226 -11.59 1.73 10.74
N TYR A 227 -11.50 2.61 11.74
CA TYR A 227 -10.32 2.75 12.59
C TYR A 227 -10.03 1.46 13.37
N ASP A 228 -11.05 0.78 13.91
CA ASP A 228 -10.86 -0.48 14.63
C ASP A 228 -10.20 -1.55 13.76
N LYS A 229 -10.53 -1.57 12.46
CA LYS A 229 -9.90 -2.47 11.48
C LYS A 229 -8.50 -2.03 11.05
N LEU A 230 -8.09 -0.79 11.32
CA LEU A 230 -6.77 -0.24 10.98
C LEU A 230 -5.86 -0.08 12.21
N THR A 231 -6.39 -0.30 13.41
CA THR A 231 -5.68 -0.10 14.68
C THR A 231 -4.44 -1.00 14.78
N HIS A 232 -4.45 -2.18 14.18
CA HIS A 232 -3.27 -3.05 14.14
C HIS A 232 -2.14 -2.54 13.24
N LEU A 233 -2.38 -1.54 12.40
CA LEU A 233 -1.34 -0.85 11.63
C LEU A 233 -0.62 0.21 12.46
N VAL A 234 -1.22 0.71 13.55
CA VAL A 234 -0.62 1.76 14.39
C VAL A 234 0.74 1.34 14.96
N PRO A 235 0.92 0.11 15.51
CA PRO A 235 2.24 -0.36 15.95
C PRO A 235 3.28 -0.43 14.82
N LEU A 236 2.84 -0.79 13.61
CA LEU A 236 3.73 -0.86 12.44
C LEU A 236 4.11 0.53 11.94
N PHE A 237 3.16 1.47 11.91
CA PHE A 237 3.43 2.86 11.60
C PHE A 237 4.40 3.48 12.60
N ARG A 238 4.17 3.26 13.90
CA ARG A 238 5.06 3.67 14.98
C ARG A 238 6.50 3.19 14.75
N ARG A 239 6.69 1.89 14.49
CA ARG A 239 8.01 1.31 14.20
C ARG A 239 8.63 1.83 12.90
N ALA A 240 7.84 2.03 11.85
CA ALA A 240 8.32 2.55 10.59
C ALA A 240 8.84 3.99 10.73
N VAL A 241 8.09 4.84 11.44
CA VAL A 241 8.52 6.22 11.78
C VAL A 241 9.77 6.20 12.66
N GLU A 242 9.83 5.32 13.66
CA GLU A 242 11.01 5.16 14.53
C GLU A 242 12.27 4.85 13.71
N TYR A 243 12.22 3.81 12.88
CA TYR A 243 13.36 3.40 12.07
C TYR A 243 13.72 4.43 11.00
N ALA A 244 12.73 5.13 10.42
CA ALA A 244 12.98 6.22 9.49
C ALA A 244 13.74 7.36 10.18
N LEU A 245 13.35 7.73 11.40
CA LEU A 245 14.04 8.77 12.17
C LEU A 245 15.45 8.37 12.58
N TYR A 246 15.65 7.15 13.08
CA TYR A 246 17.00 6.67 13.41
C TYR A 246 17.89 6.63 12.17
N THR A 247 17.36 6.20 11.02
CA THR A 247 18.09 6.20 9.75
C THR A 247 18.42 7.63 9.30
N ALA A 248 17.48 8.57 9.42
CA ALA A 248 17.70 9.97 9.06
C ALA A 248 18.75 10.63 9.96
N VAL A 249 18.71 10.38 11.27
CA VAL A 249 19.70 10.85 12.24
C VAL A 249 21.07 10.26 11.92
N ALA A 250 21.16 8.96 11.69
CA ALA A 250 22.41 8.29 11.31
C ALA A 250 22.96 8.86 9.99
N TYR A 251 22.11 9.08 8.98
CA TYR A 251 22.49 9.72 7.72
C TYR A 251 23.09 11.11 7.95
N LEU A 252 22.40 11.98 8.71
CA LEU A 252 22.90 13.32 9.03
C LEU A 252 24.23 13.28 9.79
N ILE A 253 24.41 12.33 10.72
CA ILE A 253 25.68 12.12 11.43
C ILE A 253 26.78 11.70 10.45
N THR A 254 26.53 10.75 9.56
CA THR A 254 27.53 10.30 8.57
C THR A 254 27.96 11.40 7.60
N LEU A 255 27.05 12.32 7.25
CA LEU A 255 27.38 13.52 6.46
C LEU A 255 28.34 14.44 7.20
N GLN A 256 28.15 14.64 8.51
CA GLN A 256 29.06 15.49 9.32
C GLN A 256 30.45 14.86 9.51
N LEU A 257 30.55 13.54 9.44
CA LEU A 257 31.80 12.79 9.53
C LEU A 257 32.49 12.60 8.16
N GLU A 258 31.96 13.20 7.09
CA GLU A 258 32.49 13.10 5.72
C GLU A 258 32.58 11.64 5.20
N MET A 259 31.78 10.73 5.76
CA MET A 259 31.72 9.31 5.39
C MET A 259 30.82 9.09 4.17
N HIS A 260 31.20 9.64 3.02
CA HIS A 260 30.39 9.70 1.79
C HIS A 260 29.80 8.35 1.35
N SER A 261 30.60 7.27 1.42
CA SER A 261 30.19 5.92 1.02
C SER A 261 29.07 5.34 1.90
N ILE A 262 29.09 5.64 3.20
CA ILE A 262 28.05 5.19 4.15
C ILE A 262 26.82 6.09 4.04
N ALA A 263 27.03 7.41 3.90
CA ALA A 263 25.95 8.37 3.76
C ALA A 263 25.04 8.07 2.56
N ALA A 264 25.58 7.54 1.46
CA ALA A 264 24.81 7.14 0.28
C ALA A 264 23.70 6.10 0.57
N TRP A 265 23.84 5.30 1.64
CA TRP A 265 22.83 4.31 2.05
C TRP A 265 21.64 4.93 2.78
N GLY A 266 21.79 6.09 3.42
CA GLY A 266 20.72 6.73 4.21
C GLY A 266 19.42 6.91 3.41
N PRO A 267 19.44 7.63 2.27
CA PRO A 267 18.25 7.81 1.44
C PRO A 267 17.68 6.50 0.88
N ARG A 268 18.52 5.50 0.61
CA ARG A 268 18.09 4.18 0.10
C ARG A 268 17.32 3.41 1.17
N ILE A 269 17.85 3.35 2.40
CA ILE A 269 17.20 2.68 3.54
C ILE A 269 15.87 3.37 3.87
N LEU A 270 15.81 4.71 3.85
CA LEU A 270 14.56 5.45 4.05
C LEU A 270 13.48 5.07 3.02
N LYS A 271 13.86 4.97 1.74
CA LYS A 271 12.94 4.52 0.69
C LYS A 271 12.49 3.08 0.91
N ILE A 272 13.38 2.18 1.34
CA ILE A 272 13.04 0.78 1.64
C ILE A 272 12.02 0.70 2.79
N ILE A 273 12.24 1.43 3.89
CA ILE A 273 11.28 1.51 5.00
C ILE A 273 9.91 1.98 4.50
N GLY A 274 9.89 3.05 3.69
CA GLY A 274 8.67 3.57 3.07
C GLY A 274 7.96 2.55 2.19
N VAL A 275 8.69 1.85 1.30
CA VAL A 275 8.12 0.81 0.43
C VAL A 275 7.52 -0.34 1.24
N VAL A 276 8.22 -0.84 2.26
CA VAL A 276 7.73 -1.94 3.11
C VAL A 276 6.47 -1.52 3.88
N PHE A 277 6.47 -0.31 4.44
CA PHE A 277 5.31 0.25 5.12
C PHE A 277 4.11 0.38 4.17
N LEU A 278 4.31 1.02 3.01
CA LEU A 278 3.25 1.21 2.00
C LEU A 278 2.71 -0.11 1.46
N ALA A 279 3.57 -1.10 1.21
CA ALA A 279 3.15 -2.43 0.80
C ALA A 279 2.25 -3.09 1.86
N ARG A 280 2.57 -2.94 3.14
CA ARG A 280 1.73 -3.47 4.23
C ARG A 280 0.39 -2.75 4.33
N VAL A 281 0.38 -1.42 4.21
CA VAL A 281 -0.86 -0.62 4.18
C VAL A 281 -1.72 -1.02 2.99
N ALA A 282 -1.13 -1.19 1.81
CA ALA A 282 -1.84 -1.61 0.59
C ALA A 282 -2.48 -2.99 0.74
N VAL A 283 -1.79 -3.96 1.36
CA VAL A 283 -2.38 -5.28 1.66
C VAL A 283 -3.59 -5.14 2.57
N GLU A 284 -3.50 -4.33 3.63
CA GLU A 284 -4.62 -4.15 4.55
C GLU A 284 -5.81 -3.48 3.86
N LEU A 285 -5.54 -2.42 3.10
CA LEU A 285 -6.58 -1.74 2.32
C LEU A 285 -7.23 -2.69 1.30
N SER A 286 -6.46 -3.56 0.65
CA SER A 286 -7.00 -4.57 -0.25
C SER A 286 -7.90 -5.57 0.49
N ASN A 287 -7.54 -5.98 1.71
CA ASN A 287 -8.36 -6.88 2.52
C ASN A 287 -9.69 -6.22 2.93
N LEU A 288 -9.65 -4.92 3.26
CA LEU A 288 -10.85 -4.13 3.58
C LEU A 288 -11.78 -4.02 2.38
N ILE A 289 -11.26 -3.70 1.20
CA ILE A 289 -12.05 -3.61 -0.04
C ILE A 289 -12.67 -4.96 -0.38
N VAL A 290 -11.89 -6.04 -0.29
CA VAL A 290 -12.37 -7.40 -0.56
C VAL A 290 -13.48 -7.79 0.41
N GLU A 291 -13.35 -7.45 1.70
CA GLU A 291 -14.39 -7.73 2.69
C GLU A 291 -15.67 -6.93 2.43
N GLU A 292 -15.53 -5.64 2.11
CA GLU A 292 -16.66 -4.74 1.89
C GLU A 292 -17.46 -5.13 0.65
N VAL A 293 -16.76 -5.47 -0.45
CA VAL A 293 -17.39 -5.92 -1.70
C VAL A 293 -18.01 -7.31 -1.55
N LEU A 294 -17.36 -8.23 -0.82
CA LEU A 294 -17.82 -9.61 -0.69
C LEU A 294 -18.79 -9.86 0.47
N ILE A 295 -18.92 -9.01 1.49
CA ILE A 295 -19.76 -9.33 2.66
C ILE A 295 -20.79 -8.24 2.93
N THR A 296 -20.38 -6.98 3.01
CA THR A 296 -21.22 -5.92 3.58
C THR A 296 -22.43 -5.55 2.70
N ARG A 297 -22.38 -5.76 1.39
CA ARG A 297 -23.41 -5.26 0.45
C ARG A 297 -24.59 -6.20 0.17
N ALA A 298 -24.72 -7.35 0.82
CA ALA A 298 -25.74 -8.32 0.44
C ALA A 298 -26.43 -9.00 1.65
N THR A 299 -27.77 -9.04 1.62
CA THR A 299 -28.57 -10.02 2.36
C THR A 299 -28.35 -11.39 1.73
N LEU A 300 -27.32 -12.10 2.18
CA LEU A 300 -26.86 -13.33 1.55
C LEU A 300 -27.65 -14.54 2.07
N SER A 301 -28.03 -15.44 1.16
CA SER A 301 -28.44 -16.80 1.55
C SER A 301 -27.24 -17.59 2.11
N ASP A 302 -27.51 -18.61 2.91
CA ASP A 302 -26.46 -19.44 3.54
C ASP A 302 -25.49 -20.05 2.49
N GLU A 303 -26.01 -20.43 1.32
CA GLU A 303 -25.23 -20.98 0.22
C GLU A 303 -24.28 -19.93 -0.41
N GLN A 304 -24.76 -18.68 -0.57
CA GLN A 304 -23.93 -17.59 -1.07
C GLN A 304 -22.83 -17.22 -0.07
N LEU A 305 -23.14 -17.27 1.23
CA LEU A 305 -22.16 -17.01 2.30
C LEU A 305 -21.04 -18.06 2.30
N ALA A 306 -21.39 -19.35 2.17
CA ALA A 306 -20.44 -20.45 2.09
C ALA A 306 -19.50 -20.30 0.88
N ARG A 307 -20.06 -20.01 -0.31
CA ARG A 307 -19.26 -19.79 -1.53
C ARG A 307 -18.29 -18.62 -1.37
N ARG A 308 -18.72 -17.51 -0.77
CA ARG A 308 -17.87 -16.32 -0.56
C ARG A 308 -16.76 -16.58 0.46
N LYS A 309 -17.01 -17.35 1.52
CA LYS A 309 -15.99 -17.77 2.49
C LYS A 309 -14.87 -18.59 1.83
N THR A 310 -15.17 -19.36 0.79
CA THR A 310 -14.16 -20.13 0.05
C THR A 310 -13.35 -19.28 -0.94
N ILE A 311 -13.98 -18.28 -1.58
CA ILE A 311 -13.32 -17.41 -2.57
C ILE A 311 -12.46 -16.32 -1.91
N MET A 312 -12.89 -15.81 -0.75
CA MET A 312 -12.23 -14.69 -0.08
C MET A 312 -10.74 -14.91 0.23
N PRO A 313 -10.31 -16.06 0.77
CA PRO A 313 -8.89 -16.34 1.00
C PRO A 313 -8.06 -16.34 -0.28
N LEU A 314 -8.62 -16.84 -1.40
CA LEU A 314 -7.95 -16.89 -2.69
C LEU A 314 -7.68 -15.47 -3.22
N VAL A 315 -8.69 -14.61 -3.21
CA VAL A 315 -8.57 -13.23 -3.68
C VAL A 315 -7.60 -12.42 -2.80
N ARG A 316 -7.72 -12.55 -1.46
CA ARG A 316 -6.80 -11.89 -0.52
C ARG A 316 -5.35 -12.33 -0.72
N SER A 317 -5.13 -13.63 -0.94
CA SER A 317 -3.80 -14.17 -1.20
C SER A 317 -3.23 -13.66 -2.53
N GLY A 318 -4.06 -13.57 -3.58
CA GLY A 318 -3.67 -12.99 -4.87
C GLY A 318 -3.17 -11.55 -4.74
N PHE A 319 -3.96 -10.67 -4.11
CA PHE A 319 -3.53 -9.28 -3.86
C PHE A 319 -2.28 -9.21 -2.98
N LYS A 320 -2.23 -9.99 -1.89
CA LYS A 320 -1.09 -10.03 -0.97
C LYS A 320 0.21 -10.38 -1.68
N TYR A 321 0.21 -11.45 -2.48
CA TYR A 321 1.41 -11.87 -3.21
C TYR A 321 1.80 -10.87 -4.30
N GLY A 322 0.84 -10.32 -5.05
CA GLY A 322 1.12 -9.29 -6.05
C GLY A 322 1.74 -8.01 -5.45
N ILE A 323 1.20 -7.54 -4.33
CA ILE A 323 1.71 -6.34 -3.63
C ILE A 323 3.11 -6.60 -3.07
N TYR A 324 3.35 -7.73 -2.41
CA TYR A 324 4.68 -8.06 -1.90
C TYR A 324 5.71 -8.30 -3.00
N PHE A 325 5.32 -8.92 -4.11
CA PHE A 325 6.18 -9.05 -5.27
C PHE A 325 6.59 -7.66 -5.80
N SER A 326 5.62 -6.76 -5.98
CA SER A 326 5.87 -5.39 -6.44
C SER A 326 6.76 -4.61 -5.48
N GLY A 327 6.51 -4.73 -4.17
CA GLY A 327 7.35 -4.15 -3.13
C GLY A 327 8.78 -4.67 -3.15
N ALA A 328 8.97 -5.99 -3.33
CA ALA A 328 10.28 -6.62 -3.42
C ALA A 328 11.10 -6.08 -4.61
N ILE A 329 10.46 -5.91 -5.78
CA ILE A 329 11.08 -5.30 -6.96
C ILE A 329 11.55 -3.86 -6.68
N LEU A 330 10.74 -3.05 -6.00
CA LEU A 330 11.11 -1.69 -5.64
C LEU A 330 12.28 -1.65 -4.65
N VAL A 331 12.34 -2.61 -3.72
CA VAL A 331 13.45 -2.75 -2.76
C VAL A 331 14.75 -3.16 -3.47
N LEU A 332 14.71 -4.13 -4.40
CA LEU A 332 15.85 -4.56 -5.20
C LEU A 332 16.53 -3.39 -5.92
N LYS A 333 15.73 -2.50 -6.52
CA LYS A 333 16.23 -1.29 -7.17
C LYS A 333 16.97 -0.36 -6.20
N GLN A 334 16.56 -0.28 -4.93
CA GLN A 334 17.23 0.57 -3.93
C GLN A 334 18.58 0.00 -3.48
N ILE A 335 18.74 -1.33 -3.47
CA ILE A 335 20.02 -1.99 -3.12
C ILE A 335 20.97 -2.11 -4.32
N GLY A 336 20.58 -1.61 -5.50
CA GLY A 336 21.41 -1.57 -6.70
C GLY A 336 21.33 -2.83 -7.57
N VAL A 337 20.35 -3.71 -7.31
CA VAL A 337 20.08 -4.87 -8.17
C VAL A 337 19.09 -4.44 -9.26
N ASP A 338 19.43 -4.70 -10.52
CA ASP A 338 18.53 -4.43 -11.65
C ASP A 338 17.32 -5.38 -11.59
N PRO A 339 16.08 -4.86 -11.47
CA PRO A 339 14.89 -5.70 -11.47
C PRO A 339 14.51 -6.26 -12.84
N ALA A 340 15.13 -5.78 -13.95
CA ALA A 340 14.71 -6.15 -15.30
C ALA A 340 14.68 -7.66 -15.58
N PRO A 341 15.67 -8.49 -15.17
CA PRO A 341 15.61 -9.94 -15.39
C PRO A 341 14.46 -10.63 -14.65
N ILE A 342 14.18 -10.20 -13.40
CA ILE A 342 13.09 -10.75 -12.60
C ILE A 342 11.75 -10.32 -13.18
N LEU A 343 11.63 -9.07 -13.63
CA LEU A 343 10.44 -8.58 -14.32
C LEU A 343 10.22 -9.30 -15.65
N ALA A 344 11.27 -9.60 -16.42
CA ALA A 344 11.18 -10.37 -17.64
C ALA A 344 10.67 -11.80 -17.37
N GLY A 345 11.25 -12.49 -16.38
CA GLY A 345 10.80 -13.83 -15.97
C GLY A 345 9.37 -13.85 -15.45
N ALA A 346 9.02 -12.88 -14.59
CA ALA A 346 7.64 -12.70 -14.11
C ALA A 346 6.67 -12.36 -15.24
N GLY A 347 7.12 -11.63 -16.26
CA GLY A 347 6.37 -11.36 -17.48
C GLY A 347 6.01 -12.64 -18.24
N ILE A 348 6.96 -13.57 -18.40
CA ILE A 348 6.71 -14.88 -19.04
C ILE A 348 5.69 -15.69 -18.24
N ILE A 349 5.84 -15.75 -16.91
CA ILE A 349 4.85 -16.41 -16.03
C ILE A 349 3.48 -15.73 -16.16
N GLY A 350 3.46 -14.39 -16.20
CA GLY A 350 2.25 -13.59 -16.40
C GLY A 350 1.57 -13.89 -17.73
N LEU A 351 2.33 -14.07 -18.82
CA LEU A 351 1.81 -14.50 -20.11
C LEU A 351 1.21 -15.91 -20.04
N ALA A 352 1.88 -16.86 -19.39
CA ALA A 352 1.35 -18.22 -19.23
C ALA A 352 0.03 -18.24 -18.44
N VAL A 353 -0.04 -17.48 -17.33
CA VAL A 353 -1.27 -17.31 -16.56
C VAL A 353 -2.35 -16.60 -17.38
N GLY A 354 -1.97 -15.57 -18.15
CA GLY A 354 -2.86 -14.83 -19.05
C GLY A 354 -3.48 -15.72 -20.12
N PHE A 355 -2.69 -16.59 -20.77
CA PHE A 355 -3.20 -17.57 -21.71
C PHE A 355 -4.12 -18.60 -21.04
N GLY A 356 -3.79 -19.06 -19.82
CA GLY A 356 -4.66 -19.94 -19.05
C GLY A 356 -6.01 -19.29 -18.67
N ALA A 357 -6.02 -17.98 -18.45
CA ALA A 357 -7.20 -17.20 -18.09
C ALA A 357 -7.95 -16.62 -19.30
N GLN A 358 -7.45 -16.76 -20.53
CA GLN A 358 -8.00 -16.13 -21.73
C GLN A 358 -9.50 -16.42 -21.92
N ALA A 359 -9.91 -17.68 -21.74
CA ALA A 359 -11.30 -18.09 -21.88
C ALA A 359 -12.22 -17.41 -20.85
N LEU A 360 -11.75 -17.20 -19.61
CA LEU A 360 -12.51 -16.50 -18.58
C LEU A 360 -12.71 -15.03 -18.94
N ILE A 361 -11.66 -14.37 -19.44
CA ILE A 361 -11.74 -12.97 -19.87
C ILE A 361 -12.74 -12.85 -21.02
N ASN A 362 -12.66 -13.74 -22.01
CA ASN A 362 -13.61 -13.77 -23.12
C ASN A 362 -15.05 -13.95 -22.62
N ASP A 363 -15.29 -14.89 -21.69
CA ASP A 363 -16.61 -15.11 -21.10
C ASP A 363 -17.18 -13.85 -20.44
N ILE A 364 -16.36 -13.12 -19.67
CA ILE A 364 -16.78 -11.90 -18.97
C ILE A 364 -17.09 -10.76 -19.95
N VAL A 365 -16.23 -10.56 -20.94
CA VAL A 365 -16.42 -9.49 -21.94
C VAL A 365 -17.64 -9.77 -22.79
N SER A 366 -17.82 -11.00 -23.27
CA SER A 366 -19.03 -11.40 -24.02
C SER A 366 -20.28 -11.25 -23.18
N GLY A 367 -20.25 -11.64 -21.89
CA GLY A 367 -21.39 -11.46 -20.99
C GLY A 367 -21.76 -10.00 -20.77
N PHE A 368 -20.75 -9.11 -20.64
CA PHE A 368 -20.97 -7.67 -20.57
C PHE A 368 -21.69 -7.15 -21.82
N PHE A 369 -21.25 -7.54 -23.02
CA PHE A 369 -21.89 -7.10 -24.28
C PHE A 369 -23.31 -7.66 -24.46
N ILE A 370 -23.57 -8.91 -24.06
CA ILE A 370 -24.93 -9.48 -24.08
C ILE A 370 -25.89 -8.61 -23.26
N LEU A 371 -25.48 -8.19 -22.06
CA LEU A 371 -26.26 -7.32 -21.18
C LEU A 371 -26.34 -5.88 -21.68
N PHE A 372 -25.23 -5.33 -22.19
CA PHE A 372 -25.15 -3.94 -22.63
C PHE A 372 -25.94 -3.69 -23.91
N GLU A 373 -25.88 -4.62 -24.87
CA GLU A 373 -26.57 -4.51 -26.16
C GLU A 373 -27.96 -5.15 -26.15
N ASN A 374 -28.39 -5.72 -25.02
CA ASN A 374 -29.67 -6.40 -24.84
C ASN A 374 -29.95 -7.42 -25.96
N HIS A 375 -28.99 -8.30 -26.26
CA HIS A 375 -29.17 -9.33 -27.31
C HIS A 375 -30.38 -10.23 -27.01
N TYR A 376 -30.53 -10.59 -25.74
CA TYR A 376 -31.67 -11.30 -25.17
C TYR A 376 -31.74 -11.03 -23.66
N LEU A 377 -32.92 -11.18 -23.08
CA LEU A 377 -33.21 -10.90 -21.67
C LEU A 377 -33.65 -12.17 -20.93
N VAL A 378 -33.68 -12.10 -19.61
CA VAL A 378 -34.28 -13.15 -18.77
C VAL A 378 -35.77 -13.26 -19.10
N GLY A 379 -36.23 -14.48 -19.39
CA GLY A 379 -37.58 -14.78 -19.88
C GLY A 379 -37.71 -14.88 -21.41
N ASP A 380 -36.67 -14.51 -22.17
CA ASP A 380 -36.69 -14.72 -23.63
C ASP A 380 -36.53 -16.20 -23.97
N TYR A 381 -37.23 -16.65 -25.01
CA TYR A 381 -37.05 -17.97 -25.60
C TYR A 381 -36.00 -17.87 -26.70
N VAL A 382 -34.86 -18.53 -26.51
CA VAL A 382 -33.69 -18.39 -27.38
C VAL A 382 -33.08 -19.74 -27.73
N LYS A 383 -32.35 -19.76 -28.84
CA LYS A 383 -31.42 -20.83 -29.19
C LYS A 383 -30.01 -20.25 -29.23
N ALA A 384 -29.16 -20.73 -28.34
CA ALA A 384 -27.76 -20.31 -28.22
C ALA A 384 -26.85 -21.55 -28.26
N GLY A 385 -26.09 -21.70 -29.34
CA GLY A 385 -25.34 -22.93 -29.61
C GLY A 385 -26.24 -24.15 -29.67
N ASN A 386 -26.01 -25.13 -28.80
CA ASN A 386 -26.77 -26.39 -28.74
C ASN A 386 -27.94 -26.36 -27.75
N ALA A 387 -28.13 -25.27 -27.01
CA ALA A 387 -29.24 -25.13 -26.07
C ALA A 387 -30.36 -24.30 -26.68
N GLU A 388 -31.60 -24.76 -26.50
CA GLU A 388 -32.81 -24.07 -26.94
C GLU A 388 -33.83 -24.11 -25.80
N GLY A 389 -34.35 -22.96 -25.41
CA GLY A 389 -35.23 -22.83 -24.25
C GLY A 389 -35.40 -21.42 -23.75
N GLU A 390 -35.96 -21.28 -22.55
CA GLU A 390 -36.18 -19.99 -21.89
C GLU A 390 -34.95 -19.60 -21.05
N VAL A 391 -34.54 -18.33 -21.14
CA VAL A 391 -33.41 -17.80 -20.37
C VAL A 391 -33.81 -17.57 -18.92
N GLU A 392 -33.24 -18.34 -17.99
CA GLU A 392 -33.51 -18.20 -16.55
C GLU A 392 -32.67 -17.12 -15.87
N ALA A 393 -31.41 -17.00 -16.27
CA ALA A 393 -30.46 -16.09 -15.66
C ALA A 393 -29.31 -15.77 -16.60
N ILE A 394 -28.86 -14.52 -16.56
CA ILE A 394 -27.67 -14.05 -17.28
C ILE A 394 -26.68 -13.59 -16.21
N ASP A 395 -25.67 -14.42 -15.95
CA ASP A 395 -24.53 -14.07 -15.12
C ASP A 395 -23.42 -13.45 -16.01
N LEU A 396 -22.50 -12.71 -15.41
CA LEU A 396 -21.41 -12.06 -16.15
C LEU A 396 -20.57 -13.06 -16.99
N ARG A 397 -20.41 -14.30 -16.50
CA ARG A 397 -19.64 -15.35 -17.19
C ARG A 397 -20.50 -16.34 -17.96
N THR A 398 -21.73 -16.57 -17.52
CA THR A 398 -22.55 -17.69 -17.99
C THR A 398 -24.00 -17.31 -18.19
N THR A 399 -24.64 -17.89 -19.19
CA THR A 399 -26.08 -17.80 -19.41
C THR A 399 -26.71 -19.15 -19.07
N ARG A 400 -27.83 -19.14 -18.34
CA ARG A 400 -28.61 -20.34 -18.00
C ARG A 400 -29.89 -20.37 -18.82
N ILE A 401 -30.09 -21.46 -19.56
CA ILE A 401 -31.25 -21.69 -20.42
C ILE A 401 -31.95 -22.96 -19.97
N ARG A 402 -33.25 -22.90 -19.69
CA ARG A 402 -34.06 -24.08 -19.37
C ARG A 402 -34.80 -24.56 -20.61
N ASP A 403 -34.57 -25.82 -20.98
CA ASP A 403 -35.26 -26.43 -22.11
C ASP A 403 -36.70 -26.86 -21.76
N PHE A 404 -37.46 -27.29 -22.77
CA PHE A 404 -38.83 -27.77 -22.60
C PHE A 404 -38.95 -29.04 -21.74
N GLN A 405 -37.87 -29.82 -21.60
CA GLN A 405 -37.83 -30.99 -20.72
C GLN A 405 -37.54 -30.61 -19.26
N GLY A 406 -37.25 -29.33 -18.99
CA GLY A 406 -36.93 -28.80 -17.68
C GLY A 406 -35.44 -28.88 -17.31
N SER A 407 -34.55 -29.29 -18.22
CA SER A 407 -33.10 -29.33 -17.96
C SER A 407 -32.49 -27.94 -18.09
N VAL A 408 -31.54 -27.61 -17.21
CA VAL A 408 -30.84 -26.32 -17.22
C VAL A 408 -29.49 -26.45 -17.92
N HIS A 409 -29.34 -25.78 -19.05
CA HIS A 409 -28.10 -25.65 -19.80
C HIS A 409 -27.31 -24.44 -19.30
N ILE A 410 -26.07 -24.67 -18.87
CA ILE A 410 -25.16 -23.61 -18.42
C ILE A 410 -24.14 -23.34 -19.53
N LEU A 411 -24.32 -22.24 -20.24
CA LEU A 411 -23.46 -21.85 -21.35
C LEU A 411 -22.44 -20.82 -20.89
N ARG A 412 -21.20 -20.96 -21.37
CA ARG A 412 -20.18 -19.93 -21.24
C ARG A 412 -20.45 -18.83 -22.26
N ASN A 413 -20.55 -17.59 -21.82
CA ASN A 413 -20.89 -16.47 -22.70
C ASN A 413 -19.87 -16.29 -23.85
N GLY A 414 -18.59 -16.57 -23.60
CA GLY A 414 -17.53 -16.46 -24.61
C GLY A 414 -17.51 -17.59 -25.63
N LYS A 415 -18.40 -18.58 -25.50
CA LYS A 415 -18.60 -19.67 -26.47
C LYS A 415 -19.92 -19.55 -27.23
N ILE A 416 -20.71 -18.52 -26.96
CA ILE A 416 -21.94 -18.24 -27.69
C ILE A 416 -21.55 -17.42 -28.92
N GLU A 417 -21.44 -18.09 -30.07
CA GLU A 417 -21.09 -17.44 -31.34
C GLU A 417 -22.31 -16.81 -32.01
N ASN A 418 -23.45 -17.52 -31.96
CA ASN A 418 -24.71 -17.08 -32.55
C ASN A 418 -25.88 -17.32 -31.59
N VAL A 419 -26.84 -16.38 -31.62
CA VAL A 419 -28.08 -16.47 -30.85
C VAL A 419 -29.27 -16.19 -31.75
N ILE A 420 -30.26 -17.07 -31.69
CA ILE A 420 -31.56 -16.86 -32.31
C ILE A 420 -32.54 -16.54 -31.19
N ASN A 421 -33.09 -15.34 -31.20
CA ASN A 421 -34.07 -14.90 -30.21
C ASN A 421 -35.48 -14.98 -30.83
N PHE A 422 -36.34 -15.83 -30.28
CA PHE A 422 -37.72 -16.01 -30.74
C PHE A 422 -38.71 -15.11 -29.98
N SER A 423 -38.23 -14.31 -29.03
CA SER A 423 -38.99 -13.41 -28.17
C SER A 423 -38.87 -11.92 -28.54
N LYS A 424 -38.12 -11.56 -29.58
CA LYS A 424 -38.02 -10.17 -30.07
C LYS A 424 -39.02 -9.86 -31.17
N GLU A 425 -39.69 -8.70 -31.06
CA GLU A 425 -40.61 -8.09 -32.03
C GLU A 425 -41.79 -8.97 -32.47
N TYR A 426 -41.54 -9.99 -33.27
CA TYR A 426 -42.49 -11.00 -33.71
C TYR A 426 -41.76 -12.31 -34.06
N ALA A 427 -42.46 -13.43 -33.98
CA ALA A 427 -41.99 -14.69 -34.51
C ALA A 427 -42.84 -15.11 -35.72
N VAL A 428 -42.36 -16.04 -36.53
CA VAL A 428 -43.14 -16.59 -37.66
C VAL A 428 -43.42 -18.06 -37.38
N ALA A 429 -44.70 -18.41 -37.32
CA ALA A 429 -45.14 -19.81 -37.26
C ALA A 429 -45.19 -20.35 -38.69
N ILE A 430 -44.33 -21.32 -39.00
CA ILE A 430 -44.22 -21.89 -40.35
C ILE A 430 -44.80 -23.30 -40.35
N VAL A 431 -45.77 -23.55 -41.23
CA VAL A 431 -46.34 -24.88 -41.43
C VAL A 431 -46.14 -25.31 -42.87
N LYS A 432 -45.59 -26.51 -43.05
CA LYS A 432 -45.50 -27.19 -44.35
C LYS A 432 -46.58 -28.25 -44.41
N VAL A 433 -47.38 -28.24 -45.46
CA VAL A 433 -48.53 -29.13 -45.62
C VAL A 433 -48.42 -29.82 -46.97
N GLY A 434 -48.49 -31.15 -47.00
CA GLY A 434 -48.48 -31.93 -48.23
C GLY A 434 -49.89 -32.12 -48.78
N VAL A 435 -50.07 -31.88 -50.08
CA VAL A 435 -51.28 -32.21 -50.84
C VAL A 435 -50.95 -33.19 -51.98
N ALA A 436 -51.94 -33.95 -52.47
CA ALA A 436 -51.72 -34.88 -53.56
C ALA A 436 -51.38 -34.15 -54.88
N TYR A 437 -50.64 -34.80 -55.79
CA TYR A 437 -50.25 -34.20 -57.07
C TYR A 437 -51.42 -33.81 -57.97
N GLY A 438 -52.55 -34.53 -57.86
CA GLY A 438 -53.78 -34.22 -58.59
C GLY A 438 -54.66 -33.16 -57.93
N THR A 439 -54.26 -32.61 -56.77
CA THR A 439 -55.03 -31.59 -56.06
C THR A 439 -54.97 -30.25 -56.81
N ASP A 440 -56.12 -29.59 -56.95
CA ASP A 440 -56.18 -28.21 -57.42
C ASP A 440 -55.52 -27.28 -56.38
N LEU A 441 -54.35 -26.75 -56.74
CA LEU A 441 -53.55 -25.90 -55.88
C LEU A 441 -54.24 -24.56 -55.59
N GLU A 442 -55.01 -24.00 -56.52
CA GLU A 442 -55.72 -22.73 -56.28
C GLU A 442 -56.84 -22.92 -55.25
N HIS A 443 -57.54 -24.05 -55.32
CA HIS A 443 -58.50 -24.43 -54.30
C HIS A 443 -57.82 -24.62 -52.94
N ALA A 444 -56.71 -25.36 -52.89
CA ALA A 444 -55.96 -25.55 -51.64
C ALA A 444 -55.44 -24.23 -51.04
N TYR A 445 -54.94 -23.30 -51.87
CA TYR A 445 -54.52 -21.97 -51.42
C TYR A 445 -55.69 -21.15 -50.87
N LYS A 446 -56.87 -21.24 -51.48
CA LYS A 446 -58.07 -20.57 -50.98
C LYS A 446 -58.45 -21.10 -49.59
N VAL A 447 -58.50 -22.43 -49.42
CA VAL A 447 -58.83 -23.05 -48.13
C VAL A 447 -57.82 -22.65 -47.04
N LEU A 448 -56.53 -22.62 -47.36
CA LEU A 448 -55.49 -22.17 -46.44
C LEU A 448 -55.65 -20.69 -46.04
N ARG A 449 -55.97 -19.80 -46.99
CA ARG A 449 -56.26 -18.39 -46.71
C ARG A 449 -57.46 -18.24 -45.78
N ASP A 450 -58.54 -18.98 -46.03
CA ASP A 450 -59.76 -18.95 -45.21
C ASP A 450 -59.49 -19.42 -43.76
N VAL A 451 -58.64 -20.43 -43.58
CA VAL A 451 -58.17 -20.86 -42.24
C VAL A 451 -57.38 -19.75 -41.56
N GLY A 452 -56.50 -19.08 -42.29
CA GLY A 452 -55.71 -17.95 -41.78
C GLY A 452 -56.56 -16.77 -41.32
N GLU A 453 -57.59 -16.41 -42.07
CA GLU A 453 -58.50 -15.32 -41.70
C GLU A 453 -59.31 -15.63 -40.44
N LYS A 454 -59.75 -16.88 -40.27
CA LYS A 454 -60.42 -17.32 -39.03
C LYS A 454 -59.48 -17.28 -37.85
N LEU A 455 -58.25 -17.77 -38.04
CA LEU A 455 -57.26 -17.84 -36.96
C LEU A 455 -56.91 -16.45 -36.41
N VAL A 456 -56.76 -15.43 -37.26
CA VAL A 456 -56.51 -14.05 -36.80
C VAL A 456 -57.66 -13.48 -35.96
N LYS A 457 -58.90 -13.84 -36.28
CA LYS A 457 -60.08 -13.35 -35.55
C LYS A 457 -60.27 -14.06 -34.21
N GLU A 458 -59.91 -15.35 -34.15
CA GLU A 458 -60.18 -16.21 -33.00
C GLU A 458 -59.02 -16.28 -32.00
N HIS A 459 -57.79 -15.95 -32.41
CA HIS A 459 -56.59 -16.07 -31.57
C HIS A 459 -55.76 -14.79 -31.53
N GLU A 460 -55.74 -14.14 -30.37
CA GLU A 460 -55.02 -12.87 -30.17
C GLU A 460 -53.49 -12.95 -30.36
N ASP A 461 -52.90 -14.15 -30.26
CA ASP A 461 -51.46 -14.36 -30.42
C ASP A 461 -51.02 -14.31 -31.90
N VAL A 462 -51.96 -14.24 -32.85
CA VAL A 462 -51.68 -14.15 -34.30
C VAL A 462 -51.80 -12.70 -34.75
N LEU A 463 -50.71 -12.15 -35.31
CA LEU A 463 -50.58 -10.72 -35.63
C LEU A 463 -50.92 -10.41 -37.09
N ALA A 464 -50.83 -11.40 -37.99
CA ALA A 464 -51.10 -11.23 -39.42
C ALA A 464 -51.82 -12.46 -39.99
N PRO A 465 -52.62 -12.31 -41.06
CA PRO A 465 -53.24 -13.44 -41.75
C PRO A 465 -52.19 -14.43 -42.26
N LEU A 466 -52.62 -15.68 -42.47
CA LEU A 466 -51.75 -16.73 -42.99
C LEU A 466 -51.33 -16.40 -44.42
N GLU A 467 -50.03 -16.23 -44.62
CA GLU A 467 -49.43 -16.06 -45.94
C GLU A 467 -49.15 -17.44 -46.53
N VAL A 468 -49.68 -17.68 -47.73
CA VAL A 468 -49.42 -18.90 -48.50
C VAL A 468 -48.29 -18.60 -49.47
N HIS A 469 -47.10 -19.15 -49.19
CA HIS A 469 -45.90 -18.88 -50.00
C HIS A 469 -45.88 -19.70 -51.29
N GLY A 470 -46.80 -20.66 -51.44
CA GLY A 470 -46.91 -21.55 -52.58
C GLY A 470 -46.21 -22.89 -52.40
N VAL A 471 -46.01 -23.60 -53.51
CA VAL A 471 -45.30 -24.88 -53.55
C VAL A 471 -43.82 -24.66 -53.18
N SER A 472 -43.40 -25.30 -52.10
CA SER A 472 -42.03 -25.23 -51.56
C SER A 472 -41.18 -26.44 -51.92
N ASP A 473 -41.82 -27.58 -52.21
CA ASP A 473 -41.14 -28.83 -52.56
C ASP A 473 -42.09 -29.79 -53.31
N LEU A 474 -41.53 -30.63 -54.18
CA LEU A 474 -42.23 -31.71 -54.91
C LEU A 474 -41.63 -33.04 -54.45
N GLY A 475 -42.20 -33.65 -53.41
CA GLY A 475 -41.70 -34.88 -52.81
C GLY A 475 -42.29 -36.15 -53.43
N ASP A 476 -41.77 -37.32 -53.05
CA ASP A 476 -42.07 -38.63 -53.66
C ASP A 476 -43.56 -38.98 -53.83
N SER A 477 -44.44 -38.42 -53.00
CA SER A 477 -45.89 -38.65 -53.09
C SER A 477 -46.74 -37.40 -52.80
N ALA A 478 -46.11 -36.23 -52.60
CA ALA A 478 -46.80 -35.02 -52.15
C ALA A 478 -46.22 -33.74 -52.73
N VAL A 479 -47.10 -32.80 -53.07
CA VAL A 479 -46.76 -31.40 -53.32
C VAL A 479 -46.80 -30.66 -51.98
N THR A 480 -45.66 -30.15 -51.52
CA THR A 480 -45.56 -29.49 -50.21
C THR A 480 -45.79 -27.99 -50.34
N ILE A 481 -46.88 -27.50 -49.78
CA ILE A 481 -47.21 -26.07 -49.69
C ILE A 481 -46.62 -25.51 -48.40
N ARG A 482 -45.90 -24.39 -48.48
CA ARG A 482 -45.39 -23.67 -47.31
C ARG A 482 -46.32 -22.50 -46.96
N THR A 483 -46.69 -22.42 -45.70
CA THR A 483 -47.45 -21.29 -45.14
C THR A 483 -46.71 -20.68 -43.95
N GLY A 484 -46.95 -19.40 -43.71
CA GLY A 484 -46.35 -18.66 -42.62
C GLY A 484 -47.30 -17.60 -42.07
N THR A 485 -47.31 -17.40 -40.76
CA THR A 485 -48.01 -16.26 -40.14
C THR A 485 -47.14 -15.62 -39.07
N ARG A 486 -47.22 -14.29 -38.95
CA ARG A 486 -46.58 -13.54 -37.88
C ARG A 486 -47.37 -13.70 -36.59
N VAL A 487 -46.69 -14.02 -35.52
CA VAL A 487 -47.26 -14.28 -34.20
C VAL A 487 -46.53 -13.49 -33.12
N ARG A 488 -47.18 -13.33 -31.98
CA ARG A 488 -46.54 -12.74 -30.80
C ARG A 488 -45.26 -13.51 -30.43
N PRO A 489 -44.25 -12.82 -29.91
CA PRO A 489 -42.98 -13.47 -29.59
C PRO A 489 -43.14 -14.64 -28.61
N GLY A 490 -42.35 -15.70 -28.81
CA GLY A 490 -42.42 -16.93 -28.03
C GLY A 490 -43.62 -17.85 -28.29
N LYS A 491 -44.59 -17.46 -29.14
CA LYS A 491 -45.82 -18.24 -29.38
C LYS A 491 -45.80 -19.15 -30.63
N HIS A 492 -44.77 -19.04 -31.47
CA HIS A 492 -44.66 -19.75 -32.75
C HIS A 492 -44.93 -21.26 -32.64
N GLY A 493 -44.29 -21.98 -31.71
CA GLY A 493 -44.51 -23.43 -31.57
C GLY A 493 -45.93 -23.80 -31.12
N GLY A 494 -46.62 -22.94 -30.37
CA GLY A 494 -48.03 -23.12 -30.03
C GLY A 494 -48.95 -22.93 -31.24
N VAL A 495 -48.75 -21.82 -31.95
CA VAL A 495 -49.55 -21.47 -33.13
C VAL A 495 -49.32 -22.44 -34.29
N GLU A 496 -48.10 -22.95 -34.50
CA GLU A 496 -47.86 -23.96 -35.52
C GLU A 496 -48.62 -25.26 -35.27
N ARG A 497 -48.70 -25.72 -34.02
CA ARG A 497 -49.48 -26.92 -33.65
C ARG A 497 -50.97 -26.69 -33.88
N LEU A 498 -51.47 -25.52 -33.52
CA LEU A 498 -52.85 -25.12 -33.77
C LEU A 498 -53.16 -25.05 -35.27
N LEU A 499 -52.30 -24.41 -36.06
CA LEU A 499 -52.40 -24.35 -37.52
C LEU A 499 -52.42 -25.74 -38.16
N ARG A 500 -51.51 -26.64 -37.76
CA ARG A 500 -51.49 -28.02 -38.27
C ARG A 500 -52.83 -28.72 -38.03
N ARG A 501 -53.45 -28.53 -36.85
CA ARG A 501 -54.78 -29.08 -36.55
C ARG A 501 -55.87 -28.47 -37.43
N LEU A 502 -55.95 -27.14 -37.49
CA LEU A 502 -57.00 -26.44 -38.24
C LEU A 502 -56.92 -26.70 -39.75
N ILE A 503 -55.71 -26.76 -40.30
CA ILE A 503 -55.49 -27.07 -41.71
C ILE A 503 -55.94 -28.51 -42.01
N LYS A 504 -55.60 -29.46 -41.14
CA LYS A 504 -56.02 -30.86 -41.29
C LYS A 504 -57.56 -30.98 -41.30
N GLU A 505 -58.24 -30.33 -40.37
CA GLU A 505 -59.70 -30.31 -40.29
C GLU A 505 -60.35 -29.62 -41.51
N ALA A 506 -59.76 -28.52 -41.98
CA ALA A 506 -60.24 -27.83 -43.17
C ALA A 506 -60.06 -28.65 -44.45
N PHE A 507 -58.91 -29.30 -44.62
CA PHE A 507 -58.64 -30.14 -45.79
C PHE A 507 -59.58 -31.35 -45.86
N GLU A 508 -59.90 -31.96 -44.71
CA GLU A 508 -60.89 -33.04 -44.65
C GLU A 508 -62.30 -32.56 -45.03
N ARG A 509 -62.72 -31.37 -44.58
CA ARG A 509 -64.04 -30.82 -44.93
C ARG A 509 -64.18 -30.51 -46.42
N GLU A 510 -63.12 -30.00 -47.03
CA GLU A 510 -63.11 -29.57 -48.44
C GLU A 510 -62.67 -30.70 -49.40
N GLY A 511 -62.44 -31.92 -48.89
CA GLY A 511 -62.05 -33.08 -49.72
C GLY A 511 -60.64 -33.03 -50.29
N ILE A 512 -59.75 -32.20 -49.71
CA ILE A 512 -58.34 -32.12 -50.10
C ILE A 512 -57.59 -33.28 -49.46
N SER A 513 -57.13 -34.22 -50.30
CA SER A 513 -56.39 -35.39 -49.84
C SER A 513 -54.97 -35.03 -49.39
N ILE A 514 -54.64 -35.39 -48.15
CA ILE A 514 -53.26 -35.44 -47.64
C ILE A 514 -52.70 -36.81 -48.05
N PRO A 515 -51.73 -36.86 -48.97
CA PRO A 515 -51.37 -38.11 -49.65
C PRO A 515 -50.64 -39.06 -48.71
N PHE A 516 -51.07 -40.32 -48.69
CA PHE A 516 -50.27 -41.42 -48.20
C PHE A 516 -49.13 -41.71 -49.19
N PRO A 517 -48.00 -42.28 -48.74
CA PRO A 517 -46.95 -42.73 -49.65
C PRO A 517 -47.50 -43.67 -50.71
N GLN A 518 -47.34 -43.32 -51.99
CA GLN A 518 -47.76 -44.14 -53.13
C GLN A 518 -46.56 -44.87 -53.72
N ARG A 519 -46.70 -46.18 -53.98
CA ARG A 519 -45.64 -46.99 -54.59
C ARG A 519 -46.20 -47.78 -55.76
N VAL A 520 -45.63 -47.56 -56.94
CA VAL A 520 -45.88 -48.43 -58.10
C VAL A 520 -45.03 -49.68 -57.92
N VAL A 521 -45.68 -50.83 -57.70
CA VAL A 521 -45.01 -52.14 -57.64
C VAL A 521 -45.20 -52.82 -58.99
N GLN A 522 -44.13 -52.89 -59.76
CA GLN A 522 -44.11 -53.70 -60.97
C GLN A 522 -43.82 -55.15 -60.59
N LEU A 523 -44.86 -55.98 -60.56
CA LEU A 523 -44.70 -57.42 -60.41
C LEU A 523 -44.13 -57.97 -61.73
N ALA A 524 -42.84 -58.28 -61.74
CA ALA A 524 -42.23 -58.96 -62.89
C ALA A 524 -42.86 -60.35 -63.02
N ALA A 525 -43.56 -60.61 -64.12
CA ALA A 525 -43.99 -61.96 -64.48
C ALA A 525 -42.75 -62.76 -64.90
N GLY A 526 -42.13 -63.46 -63.94
CA GLY A 526 -40.92 -64.25 -64.14
C GLY A 526 -41.18 -65.75 -63.99
N SER A 527 -41.33 -66.40 -65.15
CA SER A 527 -41.13 -67.81 -65.49
C SER A 527 -41.94 -68.89 -64.74
N THR A 528 -42.86 -69.52 -65.47
CA THR A 528 -43.11 -70.96 -65.29
C THR A 528 -41.77 -71.70 -65.39
N LEU A 529 -41.36 -72.36 -64.32
CA LEU A 529 -40.23 -73.29 -64.31
C LEU A 529 -40.44 -74.36 -65.40
N PRO A 530 -39.56 -74.51 -66.40
CA PRO A 530 -39.58 -75.67 -67.26
C PRO A 530 -38.88 -76.83 -66.52
N GLY A 531 -39.64 -77.86 -66.16
CA GLY A 531 -39.08 -79.05 -65.53
C GLY A 531 -40.12 -80.08 -65.08
N SER A 532 -40.77 -80.75 -66.04
CA SER A 532 -41.11 -82.16 -65.84
C SER A 532 -39.88 -83.01 -66.18
N ALA A 533 -39.47 -83.93 -65.31
CA ALA A 533 -39.10 -85.32 -65.66
C ALA A 533 -38.47 -86.04 -64.45
N ALA A 534 -39.01 -87.24 -64.22
CA ALA A 534 -38.58 -88.36 -63.37
C ALA A 534 -38.78 -88.24 -61.86
#